data_AF-A0A382KUJ6-F1
#
_entry.id   AF-A0A382KUJ6-F1
#
_cell.length_a   1.000
_cell.length_b   1.000
_cell.length_c   1.000
_cell.angle_alpha   90.00
_cell.angle_beta   90.00
_cell.angle_gamma   90.00
#
_symmetry.space_group_name_H-M   'P 1'
#
loop_
_entity.id
_entity.type
_entity.pdbx_description
1 polymer ?
#
loop_
_entity_poly.entity_id
_entity_poly.type
_entity_poly.pdbx_seq_one_letter_code
_entity_poly.pdbx_strand_id
1 'polypeptide(L)'
;MNHAGVSPLSTQTQSAMEAFLKEATENGYTNSQMGTETIESCRQSAAKLINANTDEIAFVKNTTQGIILTANGINWQAGDNVITTNVEFPSNIYPWWNLERYGVETRLVQEVNKRISVEDIIAKIDSRTRIITISHVEFASGYRNDIATIGKICQDNGILFFVDAIQTLGAFEVDVKKQHIDFLSADGHKWLLGPEGAAIYYCSKSKLDQLTNTN
;
A
#
# COMPACT_ATOMS: atom_id res chain seq x y z
N MET A 1 -6.83 -10.04 21.87
CA MET A 1 -5.62 -10.48 21.14
C MET A 1 -5.95 -10.84 19.69
N ASN A 2 -6.28 -9.85 18.83
CA ASN A 2 -6.49 -10.08 17.39
C ASN A 2 -6.39 -8.79 16.54
N HIS A 3 -5.59 -7.80 16.95
CA HIS A 3 -5.49 -6.51 16.23
C HIS A 3 -4.89 -6.65 14.82
N ALA A 4 -4.12 -7.71 14.57
CA ALA A 4 -3.59 -8.03 13.25
C ALA A 4 -4.68 -8.48 12.25
N GLY A 5 -5.83 -8.92 12.75
CA GLY A 5 -7.05 -9.17 11.98
C GLY A 5 -7.83 -7.87 11.79
N VAL A 6 -8.54 -7.44 12.83
CA VAL A 6 -9.29 -6.18 12.88
C VAL A 6 -9.16 -5.59 14.29
N SER A 7 -8.82 -4.30 14.39
CA SER A 7 -8.74 -3.60 15.67
C SER A 7 -10.10 -2.98 16.05
N PRO A 8 -10.37 -2.76 17.34
CA PRO A 8 -11.51 -1.94 17.74
C PRO A 8 -11.30 -0.49 17.30
N LEU A 9 -12.39 0.17 16.91
CA LEU A 9 -12.36 1.61 16.64
C LEU A 9 -11.92 2.39 17.88
N SER A 10 -11.16 3.47 17.67
CA SER A 10 -10.91 4.43 18.75
C SER A 10 -12.20 5.22 19.06
N THR A 11 -12.32 5.77 20.27
CA THR A 11 -13.45 6.65 20.62
C THR A 11 -13.54 7.89 19.75
N GLN A 12 -12.40 8.38 19.25
CA GLN A 12 -12.30 9.49 18.32
C GLN A 12 -12.87 9.10 16.94
N THR A 13 -12.51 7.90 16.46
CA THR A 13 -13.06 7.33 15.22
C THR A 13 -14.56 7.17 15.32
N GLN A 14 -15.05 6.58 16.41
CA GLN A 14 -16.49 6.43 16.65
C GLN A 14 -17.21 7.78 16.59
N SER A 15 -16.72 8.77 17.34
CA SER A 15 -17.33 10.10 17.40
C SER A 15 -17.38 10.79 16.03
N ALA A 16 -16.31 10.67 15.23
CA ALA A 16 -16.25 11.22 13.88
C ALA A 16 -17.25 10.54 12.94
N MET A 17 -17.41 9.22 13.03
CA MET A 17 -18.37 8.47 12.22
C MET A 17 -19.82 8.79 12.60
N GLU A 18 -20.13 8.91 13.90
CA GLU A 18 -21.46 9.31 14.36
C GLU A 18 -21.82 10.73 13.87
N ALA A 19 -20.86 11.67 13.92
CA ALA A 19 -21.04 13.01 13.39
C ALA A 19 -21.30 13.00 11.88
N PHE A 20 -20.52 12.22 11.11
CA PHE A 20 -20.73 12.04 9.68
C PHE A 20 -22.11 11.47 9.36
N LEU A 21 -22.53 10.41 10.06
CA LEU A 21 -23.83 9.78 9.86
C LEU A 21 -24.98 10.75 10.15
N LYS A 22 -24.87 11.54 11.22
CA LYS A 22 -25.86 12.56 11.56
C LYS A 22 -25.97 13.61 10.45
N GLU A 23 -24.84 14.18 10.03
CA GLU A 23 -24.80 15.20 8.96
C GLU A 23 -25.38 14.65 7.65
N ALA A 24 -24.98 13.44 7.24
CA ALA A 24 -25.50 12.80 6.03
C ALA A 24 -27.02 12.51 6.11
N THR A 25 -27.54 12.19 7.30
CA THR A 25 -28.96 11.92 7.52
C THR A 25 -29.80 13.20 7.48
N GLU A 26 -29.33 14.26 8.13
CA GLU A 26 -30.07 15.52 8.26
C GLU A 26 -29.97 16.39 7.00
N ASN A 27 -28.80 16.43 6.36
CA ASN A 27 -28.49 17.41 5.32
C ASN A 27 -28.19 16.78 3.95
N GLY A 28 -27.96 15.46 3.86
CA GLY A 28 -27.62 14.78 2.61
C GLY A 28 -26.37 15.39 1.96
N TYR A 29 -26.46 15.80 0.70
CA TYR A 29 -25.34 16.43 -0.04
C TYR A 29 -25.42 17.96 -0.09
N THR A 30 -26.34 18.58 0.68
CA THR A 30 -26.52 20.04 0.63
C THR A 30 -25.32 20.81 1.19
N ASN A 31 -24.51 20.17 2.02
CA ASN A 31 -23.29 20.73 2.63
C ASN A 31 -21.99 20.14 2.04
N SER A 32 -21.92 20.06 0.70
CA SER A 32 -20.82 19.43 -0.03
C SER A 32 -19.43 20.04 0.24
N GLN A 33 -19.37 21.32 0.63
CA GLN A 33 -18.14 22.01 1.00
C GLN A 33 -17.50 21.41 2.26
N MET A 34 -18.30 21.17 3.32
CA MET A 34 -17.81 20.55 4.56
C MET A 34 -17.29 19.12 4.32
N GLY A 35 -17.95 18.36 3.44
CA GLY A 35 -17.46 17.05 3.00
C GLY A 35 -16.11 17.14 2.29
N THR A 36 -15.94 18.11 1.40
CA THR A 36 -14.69 18.33 0.66
C THR A 36 -13.55 18.74 1.61
N GLU A 37 -13.80 19.66 2.54
CA GLU A 37 -12.83 20.09 3.55
C GLU A 37 -12.39 18.93 4.46
N THR A 38 -13.33 18.07 4.86
CA THR A 38 -13.04 16.87 5.66
C THR A 38 -12.14 15.89 4.91
N ILE A 39 -12.44 15.63 3.63
CA ILE A 39 -11.63 14.75 2.77
C ILE A 39 -10.22 15.30 2.61
N GLU A 40 -10.08 16.60 2.35
CA GLU A 40 -8.77 17.23 2.16
C GLU A 40 -7.96 17.30 3.46
N SER A 41 -8.61 17.55 4.60
CA SER A 41 -7.96 17.47 5.92
C SER A 41 -7.47 16.05 6.24
N CYS A 42 -8.28 15.03 5.90
CA CYS A 42 -7.89 13.64 6.01
C CYS A 42 -6.68 13.33 5.10
N ARG A 43 -6.69 13.82 3.86
CA ARG A 43 -5.61 13.64 2.88
C ARG A 43 -4.30 14.27 3.36
N GLN A 44 -4.36 15.47 3.93
CA GLN A 44 -3.20 16.14 4.54
C GLN A 44 -2.65 15.36 5.72
N SER A 45 -3.53 14.81 6.57
CA SER A 45 -3.14 14.00 7.73
C SER A 45 -2.47 12.69 7.30
N ALA A 46 -3.02 12.01 6.29
CA ALA A 46 -2.44 10.81 5.69
C ALA A 46 -1.08 11.10 5.05
N ALA A 47 -0.94 12.21 4.32
CA ALA A 47 0.33 12.61 3.72
C ALA A 47 1.40 12.86 4.79
N LYS A 48 1.03 13.60 5.85
CA LYS A 48 1.92 13.87 6.98
C LYS A 48 2.37 12.58 7.68
N LEU A 49 1.45 11.61 7.86
CA LEU A 49 1.74 10.35 8.54
C LEU A 49 2.88 9.56 7.87
N ILE A 50 3.02 9.66 6.55
CA ILE A 50 4.00 8.90 5.77
C ILE A 50 5.10 9.78 5.13
N ASN A 51 5.16 11.07 5.48
CA ASN A 51 6.04 12.07 4.88
C ASN A 51 5.85 12.29 3.35
N ALA A 52 4.64 12.06 2.82
CA ALA A 52 4.29 12.33 1.43
C ALA A 52 3.82 13.78 1.22
N ASN A 53 3.67 14.18 -0.03
CA ASN A 53 2.91 15.39 -0.38
C ASN A 53 1.41 15.05 -0.47
N THR A 54 0.55 16.04 -0.22
CA THR A 54 -0.91 15.83 -0.20
C THR A 54 -1.48 15.37 -1.54
N ASP A 55 -0.91 15.81 -2.66
CA ASP A 55 -1.30 15.43 -4.02
C ASP A 55 -0.85 14.01 -4.42
N GLU A 56 -0.11 13.30 -3.56
CA GLU A 56 0.34 11.92 -3.76
C GLU A 56 -0.55 10.89 -3.04
N ILE A 57 -1.58 11.35 -2.31
CA ILE A 57 -2.49 10.50 -1.55
C ILE A 57 -3.83 10.36 -2.27
N ALA A 58 -4.26 9.12 -2.45
CA ALA A 58 -5.62 8.75 -2.84
C ALA A 58 -6.28 7.90 -1.74
N PHE A 59 -7.61 7.92 -1.73
CA PHE A 59 -8.41 7.05 -0.86
C PHE A 59 -8.97 5.89 -1.68
N VAL A 60 -8.79 4.68 -1.16
CA VAL A 60 -9.30 3.43 -1.74
C VAL A 60 -10.06 2.65 -0.67
N LYS A 61 -10.80 1.62 -1.05
CA LYS A 61 -11.67 0.86 -0.15
C LYS A 61 -10.90 -0.03 0.82
N ASN A 62 -9.72 -0.52 0.41
CA ASN A 62 -8.88 -1.40 1.21
C ASN A 62 -7.48 -1.50 0.58
N THR A 63 -6.53 -2.07 1.31
CA THR A 63 -5.16 -2.33 0.81
C THR A 63 -5.16 -3.10 -0.52
N THR A 64 -6.02 -4.12 -0.64
CA THR A 64 -6.17 -4.94 -1.86
C THR A 64 -6.48 -4.08 -3.08
N GLN A 65 -7.32 -3.07 -2.95
CA GLN A 65 -7.63 -2.18 -4.07
C GLN A 65 -6.40 -1.38 -4.50
N GLY A 66 -5.58 -0.88 -3.57
CA GLY A 66 -4.31 -0.21 -3.90
C GLY A 66 -3.33 -1.11 -4.64
N ILE A 67 -3.23 -2.38 -4.23
CA ILE A 67 -2.43 -3.40 -4.93
C ILE A 67 -2.95 -3.62 -6.35
N ILE A 68 -4.26 -3.85 -6.51
CA ILE A 68 -4.90 -4.10 -7.81
C ILE A 68 -4.77 -2.90 -8.75
N LEU A 69 -4.92 -1.68 -8.24
CA LEU A 69 -4.72 -0.44 -9.00
C LEU A 69 -3.30 -0.36 -9.55
N THR A 70 -2.30 -0.67 -8.72
CA THR A 70 -0.90 -0.66 -9.14
C THR A 70 -0.63 -1.77 -10.16
N ALA A 71 -1.03 -3.00 -9.85
CA ALA A 71 -0.80 -4.16 -10.72
C ALA A 71 -1.45 -4.00 -12.10
N ASN A 72 -2.65 -3.42 -12.19
CA ASN A 72 -3.31 -3.20 -13.48
C ASN A 72 -2.94 -1.87 -14.14
N GLY A 73 -2.43 -0.89 -13.40
CA GLY A 73 -2.07 0.43 -13.94
C GLY A 73 -0.75 0.43 -14.70
N ILE A 74 0.19 -0.44 -14.33
CA ILE A 74 1.49 -0.56 -15.00
C ILE A 74 1.32 -1.10 -16.42
N ASN A 75 1.98 -0.46 -17.39
CA ASN A 75 2.02 -0.95 -18.77
C ASN A 75 3.02 -2.10 -18.92
N TRP A 76 2.54 -3.33 -18.76
CA TRP A 76 3.33 -4.55 -18.82
C TRP A 76 3.76 -4.93 -20.23
N GLN A 77 4.98 -5.46 -20.34
CA GLN A 77 5.49 -6.09 -21.55
C GLN A 77 5.78 -7.57 -21.29
N ALA A 78 5.59 -8.41 -22.31
CA ALA A 78 5.97 -9.82 -22.22
C ALA A 78 7.46 -9.94 -21.84
N GLY A 79 7.75 -10.85 -20.90
CA GLY A 79 9.08 -11.07 -20.34
C GLY A 79 9.41 -10.17 -19.14
N ASP A 80 8.56 -9.21 -18.77
CA ASP A 80 8.68 -8.50 -17.49
C ASP A 80 8.51 -9.46 -16.31
N ASN A 81 9.07 -9.10 -15.15
CA ASN A 81 8.84 -9.83 -13.92
C ASN A 81 8.55 -8.94 -12.70
N VAL A 82 7.83 -9.53 -11.76
CA VAL A 82 7.51 -9.02 -10.43
C VAL A 82 8.25 -9.87 -9.41
N ILE A 83 8.90 -9.26 -8.42
CA ILE A 83 9.50 -9.97 -7.29
C ILE A 83 8.67 -9.72 -6.04
N THR A 84 8.33 -10.80 -5.35
CA THR A 84 7.65 -10.78 -4.04
C THR A 84 8.06 -12.00 -3.20
N THR A 85 7.37 -12.29 -2.10
CA THR A 85 7.71 -13.38 -1.18
C THR A 85 6.67 -14.50 -1.22
N ASN A 86 7.04 -15.71 -0.80
CA ASN A 86 6.11 -16.84 -0.70
C ASN A 86 5.17 -16.77 0.54
N VAL A 87 5.31 -15.74 1.38
CA VAL A 87 4.56 -15.57 2.63
C VAL A 87 3.71 -14.30 2.67
N GLU A 88 3.64 -13.56 1.56
CA GLU A 88 2.72 -12.44 1.41
C GLU A 88 1.27 -12.86 1.66
N PHE A 89 0.48 -11.90 2.13
CA PHE A 89 -0.95 -12.10 2.21
C PHE A 89 -1.53 -12.31 0.78
N PRO A 90 -2.53 -13.19 0.56
CA PRO A 90 -2.95 -13.55 -0.79
C PRO A 90 -3.39 -12.38 -1.70
N SER A 91 -3.87 -11.26 -1.12
CA SER A 91 -4.18 -10.05 -1.89
C SER A 91 -2.96 -9.39 -2.52
N ASN A 92 -1.76 -9.62 -1.98
CA ASN A 92 -0.48 -9.18 -2.54
C ASN A 92 0.24 -10.29 -3.33
N ILE A 93 -0.48 -11.34 -3.74
CA ILE A 93 0.03 -12.41 -4.62
C ILE A 93 -0.81 -12.50 -5.90
N TYR A 94 -2.12 -12.71 -5.76
CA TYR A 94 -2.97 -13.05 -6.90
C TYR A 94 -3.05 -11.99 -8.00
N PRO A 95 -3.07 -10.67 -7.70
CA PRO A 95 -3.05 -9.66 -8.76
C PRO A 95 -1.81 -9.76 -9.65
N TRP A 96 -0.65 -10.10 -9.08
CA TRP A 96 0.61 -10.24 -9.80
C TRP A 96 0.66 -11.55 -10.60
N TRP A 97 0.21 -12.68 -10.04
CA TRP A 97 0.07 -13.94 -10.79
C TRP A 97 -0.83 -13.80 -12.02
N ASN A 98 -1.93 -13.06 -11.87
CA ASN A 98 -2.85 -12.83 -12.96
C ASN A 98 -2.23 -12.03 -14.14
N LEU A 99 -1.03 -11.44 -13.98
CA LEU A 99 -0.27 -10.82 -15.07
C LEU A 99 0.41 -11.83 -15.99
N GLU A 100 0.39 -13.14 -15.66
CA GLU A 100 0.84 -14.21 -16.58
C GLU A 100 0.13 -14.11 -17.94
N ARG A 101 -1.12 -13.63 -17.96
CA ARG A 101 -1.89 -13.36 -19.20
C ARG A 101 -1.21 -12.35 -20.15
N TYR A 102 -0.31 -11.52 -19.61
CA TYR A 102 0.51 -10.55 -20.36
C TYR A 102 1.95 -11.05 -20.58
N GLY A 103 2.26 -12.29 -20.21
CA GLY A 103 3.60 -12.86 -20.26
C GLY A 103 4.53 -12.34 -19.16
N VAL A 104 3.98 -11.89 -18.02
CA VAL A 104 4.74 -11.41 -16.85
C VAL A 104 4.97 -12.56 -15.88
N GLU A 105 6.20 -12.74 -15.43
CA GLU A 105 6.57 -13.75 -14.43
C GLU A 105 6.46 -13.18 -13.01
N THR A 106 5.92 -13.96 -12.06
CA THR A 106 6.02 -13.62 -10.62
C THR A 106 7.06 -14.50 -9.95
N ARG A 107 8.10 -13.87 -9.41
CA ARG A 107 9.24 -14.53 -8.75
C ARG A 107 9.11 -14.44 -7.25
N LEU A 108 9.04 -15.60 -6.59
CA LEU A 108 8.86 -15.69 -5.15
C LEU A 108 10.19 -15.94 -4.42
N VAL A 109 10.57 -14.99 -3.56
CA VAL A 109 11.62 -15.17 -2.55
C VAL A 109 11.08 -16.04 -1.43
N GLN A 110 11.87 -17.04 -1.01
CA GLN A 110 11.45 -18.00 0.01
C GLN A 110 11.75 -17.46 1.40
N GLU A 111 10.78 -17.57 2.30
CA GLU A 111 11.01 -17.39 3.73
C GLU A 111 11.89 -18.51 4.29
N VAL A 112 12.95 -18.13 4.99
CA VAL A 112 13.85 -19.05 5.69
C VAL A 112 13.90 -18.63 7.16
N ASN A 113 13.53 -19.53 8.06
CA ASN A 113 13.48 -19.27 9.50
C ASN A 113 12.67 -18.02 9.88
N LYS A 114 11.50 -17.83 9.25
CA LYS A 114 10.62 -16.67 9.46
C LYS A 114 11.22 -15.33 9.06
N ARG A 115 12.11 -15.33 8.07
CA ARG A 115 12.82 -14.14 7.57
C ARG A 115 12.93 -14.19 6.06
N ILE A 116 12.89 -13.00 5.46
CA ILE A 116 13.16 -12.76 4.04
C ILE A 116 14.52 -12.09 3.94
N SER A 117 15.43 -12.69 3.18
CA SER A 117 16.75 -12.11 2.94
C SER A 117 16.68 -11.06 1.83
N VAL A 118 17.32 -9.91 2.07
CA VAL A 118 17.50 -8.88 1.04
C VAL A 118 18.41 -9.40 -0.08
N GLU A 119 19.42 -10.20 0.26
CA GLU A 119 20.31 -10.85 -0.70
C GLU A 119 19.54 -11.80 -1.63
N ASP A 120 18.57 -12.54 -1.11
CA ASP A 120 17.71 -13.40 -1.93
C ASP A 120 16.76 -12.60 -2.83
N ILE A 121 16.32 -11.41 -2.40
CA ILE A 121 15.60 -10.45 -3.28
C ILE A 121 16.53 -9.99 -4.41
N ILE A 122 17.74 -9.54 -4.08
CA ILE A 122 18.74 -9.07 -5.07
C ILE A 122 19.06 -10.17 -6.09
N ALA A 123 19.23 -11.42 -5.64
CA ALA A 123 19.54 -12.56 -6.49
C ALA A 123 18.45 -12.88 -7.53
N LYS A 124 17.23 -12.34 -7.39
CA LYS A 124 16.13 -12.50 -8.35
C LYS A 124 15.97 -11.35 -9.33
N ILE A 125 16.68 -10.25 -9.11
CA ILE A 125 16.65 -9.07 -9.99
C ILE A 125 17.33 -9.40 -11.31
N ASP A 126 16.70 -9.02 -12.41
CA ASP A 126 17.31 -8.99 -13.73
C ASP A 126 16.91 -7.72 -14.51
N SER A 127 17.36 -7.64 -15.77
CA SER A 127 17.06 -6.50 -16.66
C SER A 127 15.58 -6.30 -16.99
N ARG A 128 14.70 -7.24 -16.62
CA ARG A 128 13.26 -7.22 -16.88
C ARG A 128 12.44 -7.10 -15.59
N THR A 129 13.08 -7.01 -14.43
CA THR A 129 12.38 -6.77 -13.16
C THR A 129 11.77 -5.38 -13.18
N ARG A 130 10.45 -5.31 -13.10
CA ARG A 130 9.71 -4.04 -13.18
C ARG A 130 9.33 -3.50 -11.81
N ILE A 131 8.97 -4.39 -10.89
CA ILE A 131 8.51 -4.01 -9.56
C ILE A 131 8.89 -5.06 -8.52
N ILE A 132 9.28 -4.57 -7.35
CA ILE A 132 9.33 -5.36 -6.12
C ILE A 132 8.14 -4.94 -5.26
N THR A 133 7.36 -5.92 -4.80
CA THR A 133 6.23 -5.71 -3.89
C THR A 133 6.42 -6.55 -2.62
N ILE A 134 6.31 -5.91 -1.46
CA ILE A 134 6.52 -6.58 -0.17
C ILE A 134 5.70 -5.95 0.94
N SER A 135 5.26 -6.77 1.90
CA SER A 135 4.70 -6.33 3.17
C SER A 135 5.80 -5.71 4.04
N HIS A 136 5.55 -4.54 4.64
CA HIS A 136 6.50 -3.99 5.63
C HIS A 136 6.61 -4.91 6.85
N VAL A 137 5.49 -5.50 7.28
CA VAL A 137 5.46 -6.59 8.27
C VAL A 137 4.61 -7.74 7.74
N GLU A 138 5.20 -8.93 7.69
CA GLU A 138 4.54 -10.16 7.25
C GLU A 138 3.39 -10.54 8.19
N PHE A 139 2.20 -10.79 7.63
CA PHE A 139 1.00 -11.05 8.42
C PHE A 139 1.09 -12.33 9.26
N ALA A 140 1.81 -13.35 8.76
CA ALA A 140 1.87 -14.68 9.37
C ALA A 140 2.98 -14.82 10.41
N SER A 141 4.17 -14.26 10.12
CA SER A 141 5.35 -14.40 10.98
C SER A 141 5.62 -13.18 11.86
N GLY A 142 5.06 -12.01 11.51
CA GLY A 142 5.37 -10.73 12.15
C GLY A 142 6.77 -10.22 11.79
N TYR A 143 7.44 -10.84 10.81
CA TYR A 143 8.74 -10.42 10.35
C TYR A 143 8.65 -9.03 9.71
N ARG A 144 9.51 -8.10 10.16
CA ARG A 144 9.58 -6.76 9.60
C ARG A 144 10.68 -6.68 8.56
N ASN A 145 10.30 -6.48 7.31
CA ASN A 145 11.22 -6.36 6.18
C ASN A 145 11.98 -5.03 6.23
N ASP A 146 13.24 -5.05 5.78
CA ASP A 146 14.07 -3.83 5.66
C ASP A 146 13.73 -3.07 4.37
N ILE A 147 12.59 -2.40 4.39
CA ILE A 147 12.08 -1.64 3.25
C ILE A 147 12.98 -0.45 2.87
N ALA A 148 13.83 0.04 3.78
CA ALA A 148 14.77 1.11 3.47
C ALA A 148 15.89 0.60 2.54
N THR A 149 16.47 -0.56 2.87
CA THR A 149 17.48 -1.19 2.03
C THR A 149 16.88 -1.65 0.69
N ILE A 150 15.70 -2.28 0.70
CA ILE A 150 15.02 -2.71 -0.53
C ILE A 150 14.67 -1.51 -1.41
N GLY A 151 14.13 -0.43 -0.84
CA GLY A 151 13.79 0.76 -1.60
C GLY A 151 15.00 1.43 -2.23
N LYS A 152 16.15 1.48 -1.53
CA LYS A 152 17.40 1.96 -2.12
C LYS A 152 17.84 1.11 -3.31
N ILE A 153 17.76 -0.22 -3.20
CA ILE A 153 18.05 -1.13 -4.31
C ILE A 153 17.12 -0.87 -5.49
N CYS A 154 15.82 -0.67 -5.24
CA CYS A 154 14.85 -0.36 -6.28
C CYS A 154 15.19 0.95 -7.00
N GLN A 155 15.47 2.01 -6.24
CA GLN A 155 15.88 3.31 -6.79
C GLN A 155 17.15 3.19 -7.65
N ASP A 156 18.20 2.53 -7.14
CA ASP A 156 19.48 2.40 -7.82
C ASP A 156 19.36 1.61 -9.14
N ASN A 157 18.36 0.73 -9.27
CA ASN A 157 18.13 -0.10 -10.46
C ASN A 157 16.95 0.36 -11.33
N GLY A 158 16.27 1.46 -10.97
CA GLY A 158 15.08 1.93 -11.69
C GLY A 158 13.88 0.98 -11.62
N ILE A 159 13.82 0.13 -10.60
CA ILE A 159 12.74 -0.82 -10.33
C ILE A 159 11.67 -0.09 -9.49
N LEU A 160 10.39 -0.33 -9.78
CA LEU A 160 9.31 0.21 -8.97
C LEU A 160 9.24 -0.47 -7.60
N PHE A 161 8.85 0.26 -6.56
CA PHE A 161 8.72 -0.30 -5.22
C PHE A 161 7.33 -0.11 -4.62
N PHE A 162 6.62 -1.22 -4.39
CA PHE A 162 5.33 -1.25 -3.70
C PHE A 162 5.48 -1.80 -2.27
N VAL A 163 4.93 -1.10 -1.30
CA VAL A 163 4.89 -1.55 0.10
C VAL A 163 3.44 -1.77 0.57
N ASP A 164 3.11 -3.00 0.96
CA ASP A 164 1.92 -3.27 1.76
C ASP A 164 2.22 -2.88 3.22
N ALA A 165 1.64 -1.76 3.67
CA ALA A 165 1.89 -1.21 4.98
C ALA A 165 0.78 -1.54 5.99
N ILE A 166 -0.17 -2.42 5.67
CA ILE A 166 -1.36 -2.65 6.50
C ILE A 166 -1.04 -3.10 7.93
N GLN A 167 0.08 -3.81 8.13
CA GLN A 167 0.54 -4.25 9.45
C GLN A 167 1.46 -3.24 10.18
N THR A 168 1.66 -2.05 9.62
CA THR A 168 2.62 -1.07 10.18
C THR A 168 2.13 0.36 10.23
N LEU A 169 1.26 0.79 9.30
CA LEU A 169 0.83 2.17 9.24
C LEU A 169 0.00 2.54 10.48
N GLY A 170 0.52 3.46 11.31
CA GLY A 170 -0.04 3.81 12.62
C GLY A 170 0.67 3.17 13.82
N ALA A 171 1.47 2.12 13.60
CA ALA A 171 2.27 1.45 14.64
C ALA A 171 3.78 1.73 14.53
N PHE A 172 4.28 1.93 13.30
CA PHE A 172 5.67 2.25 13.00
C PHE A 172 5.77 3.48 12.12
N GLU A 173 6.90 4.18 12.22
CA GLU A 173 7.24 5.26 11.29
C GLU A 173 7.47 4.67 9.89
N VAL A 174 6.83 5.29 8.91
CA VAL A 174 7.03 5.03 7.49
C VAL A 174 7.33 6.38 6.85
N ASP A 175 8.43 6.46 6.11
CA ASP A 175 8.84 7.68 5.40
C ASP A 175 9.05 7.30 3.93
N VAL A 176 8.04 7.55 3.10
CA VAL A 176 8.04 7.12 1.69
C VAL A 176 9.17 7.76 0.90
N LYS A 177 9.63 8.94 1.29
CA LYS A 177 10.72 9.65 0.62
C LYS A 177 12.07 9.04 1.00
N LYS A 178 12.32 8.86 2.30
CA LYS A 178 13.56 8.29 2.82
C LYS A 178 13.73 6.81 2.45
N GLN A 179 12.62 6.09 2.35
CA GLN A 179 12.60 4.65 2.03
C GLN A 179 12.39 4.38 0.53
N HIS A 180 12.39 5.43 -0.32
CA HIS A 180 12.26 5.31 -1.77
C HIS A 180 11.06 4.47 -2.22
N ILE A 181 9.93 4.66 -1.54
CA ILE A 181 8.68 3.95 -1.85
C ILE A 181 8.00 4.68 -3.00
N ASP A 182 7.62 3.93 -4.04
CA ASP A 182 6.88 4.46 -5.17
C ASP A 182 5.37 4.34 -4.95
N PHE A 183 4.94 3.24 -4.34
CA PHE A 183 3.54 2.96 -4.04
C PHE A 183 3.39 2.36 -2.65
N LEU A 184 2.35 2.76 -1.93
CA LEU A 184 2.03 2.17 -0.62
C LEU A 184 0.52 2.04 -0.46
N SER A 185 0.06 0.97 0.17
CA SER A 185 -1.33 0.88 0.58
C SER A 185 -1.52 0.30 1.98
N ALA A 186 -2.48 0.84 2.71
CA ALA A 186 -2.85 0.38 4.04
C ALA A 186 -4.29 0.77 4.39
N ASP A 187 -5.07 -0.21 4.81
CA ASP A 187 -6.40 -0.05 5.35
C ASP A 187 -6.40 0.47 6.80
N GLY A 188 -7.42 1.26 7.14
CA GLY A 188 -7.60 1.89 8.45
C GLY A 188 -7.91 0.91 9.59
N HIS A 189 -8.50 -0.25 9.31
CA HIS A 189 -9.05 -1.16 10.32
C HIS A 189 -8.02 -1.94 11.16
N LYS A 190 -6.73 -1.71 10.96
CA LYS A 190 -5.66 -2.30 11.78
C LYS A 190 -5.08 -1.28 12.73
N TRP A 191 -3.88 -0.78 12.45
CA TRP A 191 -3.11 0.02 13.40
C TRP A 191 -3.48 1.50 13.41
N LEU A 192 -4.32 1.93 12.45
CA LEU A 192 -4.91 3.27 12.43
C LEU A 192 -6.18 3.38 13.28
N LEU A 193 -6.71 2.26 13.80
CA LEU A 193 -7.94 2.21 14.61
C LEU A 193 -9.14 2.90 13.91
N GLY A 194 -9.12 2.85 12.57
CA GLY A 194 -10.14 3.35 11.66
C GLY A 194 -11.15 2.28 11.27
N PRO A 195 -12.18 2.63 10.48
CA PRO A 195 -13.13 1.64 9.97
C PRO A 195 -12.53 0.81 8.84
N GLU A 196 -13.13 -0.37 8.60
CA GLU A 196 -12.97 -1.09 7.33
C GLU A 196 -13.60 -0.28 6.19
N GLY A 197 -13.09 -0.45 4.97
CA GLY A 197 -13.65 0.25 3.80
C GLY A 197 -13.01 1.61 3.52
N ALA A 198 -12.03 2.03 4.31
CA ALA A 198 -11.29 3.27 4.15
C ALA A 198 -9.77 3.03 4.27
N ALA A 199 -9.07 3.13 3.16
CA ALA A 199 -7.64 2.89 3.06
C ALA A 199 -6.90 4.05 2.39
N ILE A 200 -5.65 4.21 2.80
CA ILE A 200 -4.70 5.13 2.21
C ILE A 200 -4.01 4.40 1.06
N TYR A 201 -3.97 5.04 -0.10
CA TYR A 201 -3.08 4.68 -1.21
C TYR A 201 -2.16 5.87 -1.48
N TYR A 202 -0.86 5.61 -1.53
CA TYR A 202 0.15 6.57 -1.91
C TYR A 202 0.75 6.17 -3.26
N CYS A 203 0.92 7.17 -4.13
CA CYS A 203 1.65 7.06 -5.39
C CYS A 203 2.60 8.25 -5.48
N SER A 204 3.89 7.97 -5.55
CA SER A 204 4.91 9.00 -5.79
C SER A 204 4.56 9.80 -7.04
N LYS A 205 4.62 11.13 -6.94
CA LYS A 205 4.35 12.03 -8.07
C LYS A 205 5.26 11.73 -9.26
N SER A 206 6.50 11.33 -8.99
CA SER A 206 7.48 10.97 -10.02
C SER A 206 7.16 9.68 -10.77
N LYS A 207 6.26 8.84 -10.24
CA LYS A 207 5.84 7.57 -10.82
C LYS A 207 4.40 7.56 -11.29
N LEU A 208 3.69 8.69 -11.19
CA LEU A 208 2.30 8.77 -11.62
C LEU A 208 2.11 8.35 -13.08
N ASP A 209 3.03 8.74 -13.97
CA ASP A 209 3.02 8.38 -15.40
C ASP A 209 3.33 6.89 -15.65
N GLN A 210 3.73 6.13 -14.64
CA GLN A 210 3.84 4.67 -14.73
C GLN A 210 2.49 3.98 -14.59
N LEU A 211 1.46 4.68 -14.11
CA LEU A 211 0.11 4.17 -13.96
C LEU A 211 -0.79 4.75 -15.06
N THR A 212 -1.48 3.87 -15.76
CA THR A 212 -2.59 4.22 -16.64
C THR A 212 -3.90 4.20 -15.87
N ASN A 213 -4.83 5.08 -16.25
CA ASN A 213 -6.17 5.06 -15.67
C ASN A 213 -6.85 3.74 -16.08
N THR A 214 -7.30 2.96 -15.09
CA THR A 214 -7.94 1.66 -15.28
C THR A 214 -9.47 1.74 -15.26
N ASN A 215 -10.03 2.97 -15.24
CA ASN A 215 -11.47 3.24 -15.33
C ASN A 215 -11.96 3.38 -16.77
#